data_AF-A0A9X1HFL7-F1
#
_entry.id   AF-A0A9X1HFL7-F1
#
_cell.length_a   1.000
_cell.length_b   1.000
_cell.length_c   1.000
_cell.angle_alpha   90.00
_cell.angle_beta   90.00
_cell.angle_gamma   90.00
#
_symmetry.space_group_name_H-M   'P 1'
#
loop_
_entity.id
_entity.type
_entity.pdbx_description
1 polymer ?
#
loop_
_entity_poly.entity_id
_entity_poly.type
_entity_poly.pdbx_seq_one_letter_code
_entity_poly.pdbx_strand_id
1 'polypeptide(L)'
;MKWSLVILIFVLISCNKKNNDPIITDDNSASYFRRKLENKKLMDSLNDLVLSKGDTLAYNELKAIHYIGEQKFTGFLYYAMIMSNKYNYKVASFDVYDILTIDKKFLDEKTKKIAEEYLQKSK
;
A
#
# COMPACT_ATOMS: atom_id res chain seq x y z
N MET A 1 9.66 -27.54 46.21
CA MET A 1 9.48 -28.12 44.85
C MET A 1 9.09 -27.01 43.90
N LYS A 2 9.90 -26.82 42.87
CA LYS A 2 9.91 -25.68 41.94
C LYS A 2 8.79 -25.85 40.91
N TRP A 3 7.69 -25.13 41.05
CA TRP A 3 6.59 -25.08 40.08
C TRP A 3 6.51 -23.68 39.45
N SER A 4 7.56 -23.27 38.75
CA SER A 4 7.59 -21.95 38.09
C SER A 4 8.22 -21.98 36.70
N LEU A 5 8.17 -23.13 36.01
CA LEU A 5 8.91 -23.33 34.76
C LEU A 5 8.04 -23.83 33.59
N VAL A 6 6.73 -23.56 33.59
CA VAL A 6 5.83 -24.10 32.53
C VAL A 6 5.23 -23.03 31.60
N ILE A 7 5.40 -21.72 31.87
CA ILE A 7 4.68 -20.69 31.08
C ILE A 7 5.53 -20.08 29.93
N LEU A 8 6.80 -20.45 29.77
CA LEU A 8 7.71 -19.79 28.82
C LEU A 8 8.06 -20.59 27.55
N ILE A 9 7.18 -21.50 27.10
CA ILE A 9 7.47 -22.36 25.92
C ILE A 9 6.58 -22.06 24.70
N PHE A 10 5.46 -21.35 24.84
CA PHE A 10 4.53 -21.13 23.71
C PHE A 10 4.87 -19.94 22.78
N VAL A 11 5.93 -19.16 23.06
CA VAL A 11 6.27 -17.97 22.23
C VAL A 11 7.19 -18.31 21.05
N LEU A 12 7.70 -19.54 20.94
CA LEU A 12 8.70 -19.90 19.93
C LEU A 12 8.15 -20.43 18.58
N ILE A 13 6.83 -20.49 18.38
CA ILE A 13 6.25 -20.98 17.11
C ILE A 13 6.04 -19.85 16.08
N SER A 14 6.36 -18.59 16.42
CA SER A 14 6.17 -17.46 15.51
C SER A 14 7.48 -17.04 14.81
N CYS A 15 7.85 -17.73 13.72
CA CYS A 15 8.67 -17.31 12.56
C CYS A 15 9.25 -18.58 11.87
N ASN A 16 9.40 -18.71 10.55
CA ASN A 16 9.22 -17.84 9.40
C ASN A 16 9.10 -18.76 8.18
N LYS A 17 8.00 -18.71 7.43
CA LYS A 17 8.00 -19.30 6.08
C LYS A 17 8.86 -18.40 5.20
N LYS A 18 10.16 -18.69 5.11
CA LYS A 18 11.01 -18.11 4.06
C LYS A 18 10.45 -18.61 2.73
N ASN A 19 9.78 -17.74 2.01
CA ASN A 19 9.53 -17.96 0.59
C ASN A 19 10.91 -17.99 -0.07
N ASN A 20 11.32 -19.18 -0.50
CA ASN A 20 12.50 -19.37 -1.33
C ASN A 20 12.17 -18.93 -2.75
N ASP A 21 11.81 -17.66 -2.92
CA ASP A 21 11.74 -17.07 -4.25
C ASP A 21 13.18 -17.02 -4.77
N PRO A 22 13.46 -17.54 -5.98
CA PRO A 22 14.81 -17.55 -6.52
C PRO A 22 15.34 -16.12 -6.59
N ILE A 23 16.50 -15.89 -5.98
CA ILE A 23 17.20 -14.60 -6.06
C ILE A 23 17.71 -14.47 -7.49
N ILE A 24 16.98 -13.71 -8.31
CA ILE A 24 17.41 -13.35 -9.66
C ILE A 24 18.48 -12.26 -9.48
N THR A 25 19.72 -12.58 -9.81
CA THR A 25 20.92 -11.78 -9.51
C THR A 25 21.06 -10.49 -10.33
N ASP A 26 20.06 -10.14 -11.15
CA ASP A 26 20.07 -8.97 -12.05
C ASP A 26 18.82 -8.07 -11.89
N ASP A 27 18.13 -8.23 -10.76
CA ASP A 27 16.79 -7.69 -10.56
C ASP A 27 16.84 -6.34 -9.85
N ASN A 28 16.67 -5.24 -10.60
CA ASN A 28 16.51 -3.92 -10.00
C ASN A 28 15.12 -3.78 -9.36
N SER A 29 14.93 -2.75 -8.54
CA SER A 29 13.65 -2.52 -7.86
C SER A 29 12.48 -2.41 -8.84
N ALA A 30 12.69 -1.82 -10.03
CA ALA A 30 11.65 -1.69 -11.03
C ALA A 30 11.19 -3.04 -11.59
N SER A 31 12.11 -3.96 -11.91
CA SER A 31 11.75 -5.30 -12.38
C SER A 31 11.08 -6.14 -11.29
N TYR A 32 11.48 -5.99 -10.02
CA TYR A 32 10.82 -6.61 -8.88
C TYR A 32 9.34 -6.17 -8.76
N PHE A 33 9.08 -4.85 -8.73
CA PHE A 33 7.71 -4.34 -8.59
C PHE A 33 6.86 -4.57 -9.84
N ARG A 34 7.47 -4.59 -11.03
CA ARG A 34 6.76 -4.93 -12.27
C ARG A 34 6.27 -6.38 -12.27
N ARG A 35 7.07 -7.34 -11.80
CA ARG A 35 6.60 -8.72 -11.63
C ARG A 35 5.45 -8.84 -10.62
N LYS A 36 5.46 -8.03 -9.55
CA LYS A 36 4.33 -7.98 -8.60
C LYS A 36 3.07 -7.42 -9.26
N LEU A 37 3.20 -6.36 -10.04
CA LEU A 37 2.09 -5.76 -10.79
C LEU A 37 1.48 -6.77 -11.78
N GLU A 38 2.31 -7.56 -12.46
CA GLU A 38 1.89 -8.61 -13.40
C GLU A 38 1.33 -9.87 -12.70
N ASN A 39 1.57 -10.04 -11.40
CA ASN A 39 1.06 -11.17 -10.62
C ASN A 39 -0.42 -10.94 -10.25
N LYS A 40 -1.32 -11.38 -11.13
CA LYS A 40 -2.77 -11.24 -10.95
C LYS A 40 -3.28 -11.74 -9.59
N LYS A 41 -2.85 -12.92 -9.14
CA LYS A 41 -3.32 -13.48 -7.86
C LYS A 41 -2.93 -12.60 -6.67
N LEU A 42 -1.72 -12.06 -6.68
CA LEU A 42 -1.26 -11.10 -5.67
C LEU A 42 -2.11 -9.83 -5.71
N MET A 43 -2.26 -9.22 -6.90
CA MET A 43 -3.03 -7.99 -7.07
C MET A 43 -4.49 -8.16 -6.66
N ASP A 44 -5.15 -9.25 -7.07
CA ASP A 44 -6.54 -9.54 -6.67
C ASP A 44 -6.67 -9.67 -5.14
N SER A 45 -5.70 -10.32 -4.49
CA SER A 45 -5.68 -10.45 -3.02
C SER A 45 -5.47 -9.11 -2.32
N LEU A 46 -4.54 -8.28 -2.81
CA LEU A 46 -4.29 -6.95 -2.24
C LEU A 46 -5.51 -6.04 -2.43
N ASN A 47 -6.12 -6.09 -3.61
CA ASN A 47 -7.32 -5.33 -3.93
C ASN A 47 -8.47 -5.69 -2.99
N ASP A 48 -8.75 -6.97 -2.76
CA ASP A 48 -9.78 -7.38 -1.81
C ASP A 48 -9.49 -6.82 -0.40
N LEU A 49 -8.29 -7.02 0.12
CA LEU A 49 -7.92 -6.55 1.47
C LEU A 49 -8.10 -5.04 1.63
N VAL A 50 -7.66 -4.25 0.65
CA VAL A 50 -7.79 -2.79 0.68
C VAL A 50 -9.24 -2.36 0.53
N LEU A 51 -9.96 -2.88 -0.46
CA LEU A 51 -11.29 -2.41 -0.82
C LEU A 51 -12.38 -2.92 0.14
N SER A 52 -12.26 -4.15 0.65
CA SER A 52 -13.26 -4.77 1.52
C SER A 52 -12.96 -4.62 3.01
N LYS A 53 -11.69 -4.53 3.42
CA LYS A 53 -11.30 -4.49 4.84
C LYS A 53 -10.59 -3.21 5.28
N GLY A 54 -10.15 -2.37 4.35
CA GLY A 54 -9.39 -1.19 4.69
C GLY A 54 -7.98 -1.50 5.22
N ASP A 55 -7.39 -2.61 4.78
CA ASP A 55 -6.08 -3.07 5.27
C ASP A 55 -4.97 -2.09 4.85
N THR A 56 -4.32 -1.47 5.85
CA THR A 56 -3.30 -0.44 5.62
C THR A 56 -1.95 -1.01 5.18
N LEU A 57 -1.65 -2.26 5.51
CA LEU A 57 -0.42 -2.93 5.05
C LEU A 57 -0.55 -3.29 3.57
N ALA A 58 -1.69 -3.87 3.19
CA ALA A 58 -2.00 -4.14 1.79
C ALA A 58 -2.06 -2.85 0.95
N TYR A 59 -2.56 -1.75 1.55
CA TYR A 59 -2.55 -0.44 0.92
C TYR A 59 -1.13 0.07 0.62
N ASN A 60 -0.23 0.00 1.61
CA ASN A 60 1.16 0.43 1.42
C ASN A 60 1.90 -0.43 0.39
N GLU A 61 1.57 -1.73 0.33
CA GLU A 61 2.10 -2.64 -0.69
C GLU A 61 1.61 -2.25 -2.09
N LEU A 62 0.30 -2.01 -2.28
CA LEU A 62 -0.25 -1.51 -3.54
C LEU A 62 0.40 -0.18 -3.95
N LYS A 63 0.61 0.73 -3.00
CA LYS A 63 1.30 2.01 -3.26
C LYS A 63 2.66 1.78 -3.88
N ALA A 64 3.48 0.92 -3.26
CA ALA A 64 4.82 0.63 -3.75
C ALA A 64 4.80 -0.04 -5.14
N ILE A 65 3.88 -0.99 -5.35
CA ILE A 65 3.71 -1.67 -6.64
C ILE A 65 3.33 -0.68 -7.75
N HIS A 66 2.35 0.19 -7.53
CA HIS A 66 1.95 1.17 -8.54
C HIS A 66 3.03 2.24 -8.76
N TYR A 67 3.63 2.79 -7.71
CA TYR A 67 4.62 3.86 -7.81
C TYR A 67 5.88 3.41 -8.57
N ILE A 68 6.35 2.18 -8.31
CA ILE A 68 7.62 1.69 -8.85
C ILE A 68 7.41 0.81 -10.08
N GLY A 69 6.37 -0.04 -10.07
CA GLY A 69 6.09 -1.01 -11.14
C GLY A 69 5.37 -0.43 -12.36
N GLU A 70 4.40 0.47 -12.15
CA GLU A 70 3.66 1.12 -13.25
C GLU A 70 4.38 2.37 -13.77
N GLN A 71 5.25 2.97 -12.94
CA GLN A 71 5.83 4.31 -13.14
C GLN A 71 4.77 5.40 -13.37
N LYS A 72 3.53 5.14 -12.95
CA LYS A 72 2.40 6.06 -13.06
C LYS A 72 1.59 6.05 -11.78
N PHE A 73 1.34 7.23 -11.25
CA PHE A 73 0.63 7.45 -9.99
C PHE A 73 -0.90 7.27 -10.12
N THR A 74 -1.42 7.32 -11.35
CA THR A 74 -2.87 7.37 -11.61
C THR A 74 -3.59 6.07 -11.26
N GLY A 75 -2.96 4.90 -11.44
CA GLY A 75 -3.56 3.61 -11.10
C GLY A 75 -3.83 3.45 -9.60
N PHE A 76 -3.06 4.14 -8.76
CA PHE A 76 -3.19 4.07 -7.30
C PHE A 76 -4.29 5.00 -6.73
N LEU A 77 -4.67 6.05 -7.46
CA LEU A 77 -5.60 7.08 -6.99
C LEU A 77 -6.94 6.48 -6.50
N TYR A 78 -7.45 5.47 -7.20
CA TYR A 78 -8.70 4.79 -6.85
C TYR A 78 -8.66 4.21 -5.42
N TYR A 79 -7.58 3.49 -5.09
CA TYR A 79 -7.40 2.91 -3.75
C TYR A 79 -7.23 4.00 -2.69
N ALA A 80 -6.47 5.06 -2.99
CA ALA A 80 -6.25 6.18 -2.08
C ALA A 80 -7.57 6.90 -1.75
N MET A 81 -8.42 7.15 -2.75
CA MET A 81 -9.73 7.76 -2.54
C MET A 81 -10.63 6.89 -1.67
N ILE A 82 -10.69 5.57 -1.92
CA ILE A 82 -11.51 4.66 -1.10
C ILE A 82 -11.00 4.58 0.33
N MET A 83 -9.68 4.43 0.52
CA MET A 83 -9.09 4.37 1.86
C MET A 83 -9.27 5.67 2.66
N SER A 84 -9.14 6.81 1.99
CA SER A 84 -9.47 8.10 2.57
C SER A 84 -10.95 8.18 2.95
N ASN A 85 -11.86 7.87 2.03
CA ASN A 85 -13.29 8.17 2.18
C ASN A 85 -14.06 7.15 3.01
N LYS A 86 -13.86 5.86 2.75
CA LYS A 86 -14.59 4.79 3.41
C LYS A 86 -14.00 4.45 4.78
N TYR A 87 -12.67 4.46 4.88
CA TYR A 87 -11.96 4.00 6.07
C TYR A 87 -11.30 5.13 6.89
N ASN A 88 -11.43 6.39 6.46
CA ASN A 88 -10.86 7.55 7.13
C ASN A 88 -9.34 7.44 7.37
N TYR A 89 -8.62 6.75 6.47
CA TYR A 89 -7.18 6.58 6.59
C TYR A 89 -6.46 7.84 6.14
N LYS A 90 -5.94 8.62 7.10
CA LYS A 90 -5.33 9.94 6.86
C LYS A 90 -4.17 9.93 5.87
N VAL A 91 -3.34 8.88 5.88
CA VAL A 91 -2.24 8.72 4.93
C VAL A 91 -2.77 8.66 3.50
N ALA A 92 -3.87 7.94 3.29
CA ALA A 92 -4.51 7.89 1.98
C ALA A 92 -5.12 9.24 1.56
N SER A 93 -5.59 10.06 2.52
CA SER A 93 -6.02 11.42 2.22
C SER A 93 -4.85 12.28 1.70
N PHE A 94 -3.68 12.19 2.33
CA PHE A 94 -2.49 12.88 1.83
C PHE A 94 -2.08 12.37 0.45
N ASP A 95 -2.13 11.05 0.23
CA ASP A 95 -1.77 10.45 -1.06
C ASP A 95 -2.70 10.92 -2.19
N VAL A 96 -4.00 11.11 -1.93
CA VAL A 96 -4.90 11.71 -2.93
C VAL A 96 -4.47 13.14 -3.27
N TYR A 97 -4.15 13.96 -2.28
CA TYR A 97 -3.66 15.32 -2.52
C TYR A 97 -2.36 15.31 -3.35
N ASP A 98 -1.39 14.48 -2.98
CA ASP A 98 -0.10 14.39 -3.65
C ASP A 98 -0.26 13.97 -5.12
N ILE A 99 -1.06 12.93 -5.38
CA ILE A 99 -1.33 12.44 -6.74
C ILE A 99 -2.03 13.51 -7.60
N LEU A 100 -3.03 14.20 -7.04
CA LEU A 100 -3.78 15.24 -7.77
C LEU A 100 -2.94 16.50 -8.04
N THR A 101 -1.88 16.73 -7.28
CA THR A 101 -1.08 17.97 -7.37
C THR A 101 0.33 17.75 -7.92
N ILE A 102 0.59 16.58 -8.51
CA ILE A 102 1.91 16.20 -9.02
C ILE A 102 2.45 17.17 -10.08
N ASP A 103 1.60 17.63 -11.01
CA ASP A 103 1.96 18.63 -12.01
C ASP A 103 1.08 19.88 -11.85
N LYS A 104 1.53 20.77 -10.97
CA LYS A 104 0.84 22.02 -10.64
C LYS A 104 0.67 22.96 -11.84
N LYS A 105 1.44 22.77 -12.92
CA LYS A 105 1.34 23.63 -14.12
C LYS A 105 0.03 23.42 -14.87
N PHE A 106 -0.49 22.18 -14.88
CA PHE A 106 -1.72 21.82 -15.58
C PHE A 106 -2.93 21.68 -14.64
N LEU A 107 -2.76 21.98 -13.36
CA LEU A 107 -3.79 21.82 -12.35
C LEU A 107 -4.86 22.91 -12.48
N ASP A 108 -6.07 22.52 -12.85
CA ASP A 108 -7.22 23.43 -12.87
C ASP A 108 -7.75 23.71 -11.45
N GLU A 109 -8.45 24.83 -11.29
CA GLU A 109 -8.96 25.27 -9.97
C GLU A 109 -9.95 24.28 -9.33
N LYS A 110 -10.73 23.53 -10.12
CA LYS A 110 -11.68 22.55 -9.57
C LYS A 110 -10.92 21.35 -9.01
N THR A 111 -9.94 20.83 -9.74
CA THR A 111 -9.10 19.72 -9.27
C THR A 111 -8.26 20.14 -8.06
N LYS A 112 -7.73 21.37 -8.06
CA LYS A 112 -7.01 21.94 -6.91
C LYS A 112 -7.87 21.97 -5.65
N LYS A 113 -9.11 22.46 -5.76
CA LYS A 113 -10.04 22.51 -4.61
C LYS A 113 -10.29 21.11 -4.03
N ILE A 114 -10.50 20.12 -4.89
CA ILE A 114 -10.65 18.72 -4.45
C ILE A 114 -9.40 18.28 -3.69
N ALA A 115 -8.21 18.50 -4.24
CA ALA A 115 -6.96 18.13 -3.59
C ALA A 115 -6.80 18.81 -2.21
N GLU A 116 -7.12 20.10 -2.09
CA GLU A 116 -7.07 20.84 -0.83
C GLU A 116 -8.02 20.26 0.23
N GLU A 117 -9.20 19.79 -0.14
CA GLU A 117 -10.13 19.09 0.78
C GLU A 117 -9.48 17.82 1.36
N TYR A 118 -8.80 17.03 0.53
CA TYR A 118 -8.06 15.85 0.98
C TYR A 118 -6.85 16.21 1.85
N LEU A 119 -6.15 17.31 1.56
CA LEU A 119 -5.06 17.81 2.41
C LEU A 119 -5.54 18.25 3.79
N GLN A 120 -6.74 18.84 3.90
CA GLN A 120 -7.30 19.13 5.22
C GLN A 120 -7.66 17.85 5.96
N LYS A 121 -8.22 16.86 5.24
CA LYS A 121 -8.59 15.57 5.81
C LYS A 121 -7.39 14.73 6.29
N SER A 122 -6.19 14.97 5.76
CA SER A 122 -4.97 14.27 6.19
C SER A 122 -4.40 14.78 7.51
N LYS A 123 -4.91 15.89 8.05
CA LYS A 123 -4.47 16.47 9.33
C LYS A 123 -5.12 15.77 10.51
#